data_AF-A0A945RB96-F1
#
_entry.id   AF-A0A945RB96-F1
#
_cell.length_a   1.000
_cell.length_b   1.000
_cell.length_c   1.000
_cell.angle_alpha   90.00
_cell.angle_beta   90.00
_cell.angle_gamma   90.00
#
_symmetry.space_group_name_H-M   'P 1'
#
loop_
_entity.id
_entity.type
_entity.pdbx_description
1 polymer ?
#
loop_
_entity_poly.entity_id
_entity_poly.type
_entity_poly.pdbx_seq_one_letter_code
_entity_poly.pdbx_strand_id
1 'polypeptide(L)'
;MNTNWRHFAEFVAVMSVVLSLIFVGFELRLSRAAAEVEMSTTLDSNNLELRTLITDNAGIWYRGCAGDELTPQEQVMFSSIFYASFYHYQMRWSIANAGVVDRPLEGPARRIAMNRYRYPGYEKEYQNHRIAIRNPLNGSVGPVNLYTLIESIYSELGETDIDMNVGFEYCGR
;
A
#
# COMPACT_ATOMS: atom_id res chain seq x y z
N MET A 1 32.53 -23.65 53.37
CA MET A 1 31.54 -22.85 52.61
C MET A 1 30.88 -23.78 51.62
N ASN A 2 29.59 -24.09 51.81
CA ASN A 2 28.92 -25.18 51.10
C ASN A 2 28.79 -24.85 49.60
N THR A 3 29.38 -25.72 48.78
CA THR A 3 29.31 -25.73 47.31
C THR A 3 27.88 -25.60 46.77
N ASN A 4 26.88 -26.05 47.54
CA ASN A 4 25.46 -25.92 47.21
C ASN A 4 24.99 -24.46 47.01
N TRP A 5 25.50 -23.50 47.79
CA TRP A 5 25.08 -22.09 47.65
C TRP A 5 25.56 -21.48 46.33
N ARG A 6 26.78 -21.83 45.93
CA ARG A 6 27.36 -21.37 44.67
C ARG A 6 26.57 -21.89 43.48
N HIS A 7 26.21 -23.18 43.47
CA HIS A 7 25.40 -23.77 42.40
C HIS A 7 23.99 -23.16 42.31
N PHE A 8 23.38 -22.84 43.45
CA PHE A 8 22.10 -22.13 43.47
C PHE A 8 22.21 -20.73 42.86
N ALA A 9 23.25 -19.97 43.25
CA ALA A 9 23.50 -18.63 42.69
C ALA A 9 23.78 -18.67 41.18
N GLU A 10 24.57 -19.63 40.71
CA GLU A 10 24.85 -19.84 39.28
C GLU A 10 23.57 -20.17 38.50
N PHE A 11 22.69 -21.02 39.04
CA PHE A 11 21.40 -21.34 38.43
C PHE A 11 20.48 -20.11 38.31
N VAL A 12 20.35 -19.33 39.39
CA VAL A 12 19.53 -18.11 39.39
C VAL A 12 20.05 -17.09 38.36
N ALA A 13 21.38 -16.93 38.25
CA ALA A 13 21.98 -16.04 37.27
C ALA A 13 21.66 -16.47 35.82
N VAL A 14 21.80 -17.76 35.50
CA VAL A 14 21.46 -18.29 34.17
C VAL A 14 19.95 -18.13 33.88
N MET A 15 19.10 -18.44 34.86
CA MET A 15 17.65 -18.27 34.72
C MET A 15 17.26 -16.81 34.49
N SER A 16 17.93 -15.86 35.14
CA SER A 16 17.70 -14.42 34.93
C SER A 16 17.97 -14.03 33.47
N VAL A 17 19.09 -14.48 32.90
CA VAL A 17 19.42 -14.22 31.48
C VAL A 17 18.37 -14.81 30.54
N VAL A 18 17.92 -16.05 30.80
CA VAL A 18 16.88 -16.71 30.00
C VAL A 18 15.55 -15.95 30.07
N LEU A 19 15.14 -15.52 31.28
CA LEU A 19 13.92 -14.74 31.47
C LEU A 19 14.00 -13.37 30.78
N SER A 20 15.15 -12.70 30.82
CA SER A 20 15.36 -11.45 30.09
C SER A 20 15.21 -11.63 28.58
N LEU A 21 15.76 -12.71 28.00
CA LEU A 21 15.61 -13.01 26.57
C LEU A 21 14.15 -13.29 26.19
N ILE A 22 13.41 -14.03 27.01
CA ILE A 22 11.98 -14.28 26.80
C ILE A 22 11.22 -12.96 26.81
N PHE A 23 11.49 -12.09 27.79
CA PHE A 23 10.84 -10.79 27.91
C PHE A 23 11.08 -9.90 26.69
N VAL A 24 12.33 -9.79 26.23
CA VAL A 24 12.66 -9.06 24.99
C VAL A 24 11.91 -9.63 23.79
N GLY A 25 11.81 -10.96 23.68
CA GLY A 25 11.02 -11.62 22.63
C GLY A 25 9.52 -11.25 22.68
N PHE A 26 8.95 -11.14 23.88
CA PHE A 26 7.57 -10.67 24.07
C PHE A 26 7.41 -9.18 23.71
N GLU A 27 8.33 -8.32 24.14
CA GLU A 27 8.32 -6.89 23.82
C GLU A 27 8.38 -6.65 22.30
N LEU A 28 9.23 -7.38 21.59
CA LEU A 28 9.33 -7.28 20.13
C LEU A 28 8.03 -7.71 19.43
N ARG A 29 7.35 -8.76 19.94
CA ARG A 29 6.05 -9.21 19.40
C ARG A 29 4.96 -8.18 19.67
N LEU A 30 4.91 -7.60 20.87
CA LEU A 30 3.94 -6.57 21.23
C LEU A 30 4.15 -5.29 20.42
N SER A 31 5.40 -4.85 20.26
CA SER A 31 5.76 -3.70 19.44
C SER A 31 5.35 -3.89 17.98
N ARG A 32 5.59 -5.08 17.41
CA ARG A 32 5.15 -5.41 16.06
C ARG A 32 3.63 -5.39 15.93
N ALA A 33 2.91 -6.03 16.85
CA ALA A 33 1.45 -6.06 16.83
C ALA A 33 0.85 -4.65 16.96
N ALA A 34 1.43 -3.78 17.79
CA ALA A 34 1.01 -2.39 17.91
C ALA A 34 1.23 -1.60 16.61
N ALA A 35 2.41 -1.76 15.98
CA ALA A 35 2.71 -1.12 14.70
C ALA A 35 1.77 -1.58 13.57
N GLU A 36 1.39 -2.86 13.55
CA GLU A 36 0.43 -3.41 12.60
C GLU A 36 -0.96 -2.77 12.75
N VAL A 37 -1.43 -2.60 13.99
CA VAL A 37 -2.73 -1.98 14.31
C VAL A 37 -2.74 -0.48 13.98
N GLU A 38 -1.69 0.24 14.35
CA GLU A 38 -1.54 1.67 14.04
C GLU A 38 -1.54 1.88 12.53
N MET A 39 -0.74 1.10 11.80
CA MET A 39 -0.66 1.20 10.35
C MET A 39 -1.99 0.85 9.66
N SER A 40 -2.72 -0.16 10.14
CA SER A 40 -4.06 -0.46 9.63
C SER A 40 -5.02 0.70 9.84
N THR A 41 -5.00 1.31 11.02
CA THR A 41 -5.87 2.46 11.36
C THR A 41 -5.55 3.65 10.45
N THR A 42 -4.27 3.95 10.22
CA THR A 42 -3.86 5.00 9.29
C THR A 42 -4.30 4.70 7.85
N LEU A 43 -4.16 3.46 7.38
CA LEU A 43 -4.60 3.07 6.05
C LEU A 43 -6.12 3.21 5.88
N ASP A 44 -6.89 2.85 6.90
CA ASP A 44 -8.36 2.96 6.88
C ASP A 44 -8.81 4.44 6.91
N SER A 45 -8.14 5.28 7.71
CA SER A 45 -8.37 6.74 7.71
C SER A 45 -8.08 7.35 6.34
N ASN A 46 -6.92 7.03 5.75
CA ASN A 46 -6.54 7.51 4.41
C ASN A 46 -7.52 7.04 3.33
N ASN A 47 -8.03 5.81 3.46
CA ASN A 47 -9.04 5.28 2.55
C ASN A 47 -10.37 6.04 2.67
N LEU A 48 -10.78 6.39 3.89
CA LEU A 48 -11.99 7.18 4.12
C LEU A 48 -11.85 8.59 3.53
N GLU A 49 -10.72 9.25 3.75
CA GLU A 49 -10.42 10.57 3.17
C GLU A 49 -10.40 10.54 1.65
N LEU A 50 -9.75 9.52 1.06
CA LEU A 50 -9.75 9.33 -0.39
C LEU A 50 -11.18 9.13 -0.93
N ARG A 51 -12.00 8.32 -0.25
CA ARG A 51 -13.40 8.09 -0.64
C ARG A 51 -14.24 9.36 -0.57
N THR A 52 -14.06 10.17 0.47
CA THR A 52 -14.71 11.48 0.59
C THR A 52 -14.27 12.39 -0.55
N LEU A 53 -12.97 12.48 -0.83
CA LEU A 53 -12.43 13.29 -1.92
C LEU A 53 -12.98 12.90 -3.30
N ILE A 54 -13.06 11.59 -3.57
CA ILE A 54 -13.66 11.05 -4.79
C ILE A 54 -15.17 11.36 -4.83
N THR A 55 -15.88 11.18 -3.72
CA THR A 55 -17.34 11.40 -3.66
C THR A 55 -17.70 12.86 -3.89
N ASP A 56 -16.98 13.78 -3.24
CA ASP A 56 -17.19 15.22 -3.37
C ASP A 56 -16.88 15.74 -4.79
N ASN A 57 -16.03 15.01 -5.53
CA ASN A 57 -15.61 15.36 -6.89
C ASN A 57 -15.98 14.28 -7.92
N ALA A 58 -17.04 13.50 -7.66
CA ALA A 58 -17.34 12.29 -8.42
C ALA A 58 -17.51 12.54 -9.93
N GLY A 59 -18.15 13.66 -10.30
CA GLY A 59 -18.31 14.04 -11.71
C GLY A 59 -16.98 14.28 -12.43
N ILE A 60 -16.01 14.91 -11.75
CA ILE A 60 -14.66 15.15 -12.28
C ILE A 60 -13.90 13.82 -12.35
N TRP A 61 -13.97 13.01 -11.29
CA TRP A 61 -13.32 11.71 -11.25
C TRP A 61 -13.78 10.81 -12.41
N TYR A 62 -15.09 10.63 -12.60
CA TYR A 62 -15.61 9.77 -13.66
C TYR A 62 -15.27 10.28 -15.07
N ARG A 63 -15.43 11.57 -15.33
CA ARG A 63 -15.07 12.17 -16.63
C ARG A 63 -13.56 12.04 -16.90
N GLY A 64 -12.75 12.33 -15.90
CA GLY A 64 -11.29 12.19 -15.99
C GLY A 64 -10.86 10.75 -16.23
N CYS A 65 -11.47 9.76 -15.57
CA CYS A 65 -11.23 8.35 -15.83
C CYS A 65 -11.63 7.97 -17.27
N ALA A 66 -12.81 8.37 -17.72
CA ALA A 66 -13.31 8.12 -19.08
C ALA A 66 -12.45 8.78 -20.17
N GLY A 67 -11.63 9.77 -19.81
CA GLY A 67 -10.84 10.55 -20.77
C GLY A 67 -11.66 11.63 -21.47
N ASP A 68 -12.78 12.04 -20.87
CA ASP A 68 -13.60 13.14 -21.36
C ASP A 68 -12.83 14.48 -21.25
N GLU A 69 -13.26 15.47 -22.01
CA GLU A 69 -12.70 16.82 -21.93
C GLU A 69 -12.96 17.41 -20.54
N LEU A 70 -11.89 17.84 -19.87
CA LEU A 70 -11.93 18.55 -18.59
C LEU A 70 -11.43 19.99 -18.79
N THR A 71 -12.03 20.93 -18.06
CA THR A 71 -11.45 22.28 -17.96
C THR A 71 -10.07 22.22 -17.29
N PRO A 72 -9.19 23.23 -17.47
CA PRO A 72 -7.88 23.23 -16.83
C PRO A 72 -7.94 23.04 -15.30
N GLN A 73 -8.95 23.60 -14.65
CA GLN A 73 -9.16 23.47 -13.20
C GLN A 73 -9.61 22.05 -12.83
N GLU A 74 -10.54 21.46 -13.58
CA GLU A 74 -10.98 20.08 -13.37
C GLU A 74 -9.85 19.09 -13.62
N GLN A 75 -8.97 19.34 -14.59
CA GLN A 75 -7.79 18.51 -14.86
C GLN A 75 -6.84 18.49 -13.65
N VAL A 76 -6.60 19.63 -13.01
CA VAL A 76 -5.79 19.69 -11.79
C VAL A 76 -6.43 18.86 -10.68
N MET A 77 -7.74 19.00 -10.47
CA MET A 77 -8.46 18.23 -9.46
C MET A 77 -8.39 16.72 -9.75
N PHE A 78 -8.62 16.31 -11.01
CA PHE A 78 -8.52 14.92 -11.42
C PHE A 78 -7.12 14.35 -11.17
N SER A 79 -6.06 15.06 -11.57
CA SER A 79 -4.68 14.68 -11.30
C SER A 79 -4.42 14.53 -9.79
N SER A 80 -4.90 15.45 -8.95
CA SER A 80 -4.76 15.36 -7.50
C SER A 80 -5.43 14.11 -6.92
N ILE A 81 -6.66 13.78 -7.36
CA ILE A 81 -7.37 12.57 -6.94
C ILE A 81 -6.64 11.31 -7.42
N PHE A 82 -6.16 11.32 -8.67
CA PHE A 82 -5.34 10.25 -9.23
C PHE A 82 -4.10 9.99 -8.36
N TYR A 83 -3.33 11.03 -8.03
CA TYR A 83 -2.12 10.88 -7.22
C TYR A 83 -2.45 10.37 -5.82
N ALA A 84 -3.49 10.90 -5.17
CA ALA A 84 -3.92 10.41 -3.86
C ALA A 84 -4.29 8.92 -3.89
N SER A 85 -5.03 8.50 -4.93
CA SER A 85 -5.39 7.09 -5.16
C SER A 85 -4.16 6.21 -5.43
N PHE A 86 -3.25 6.65 -6.30
CA PHE A 86 -2.03 5.92 -6.61
C PHE A 86 -1.15 5.74 -5.37
N TYR A 87 -0.90 6.81 -4.61
CA TYR A 87 -0.09 6.75 -3.39
C TYR A 87 -0.74 5.92 -2.30
N HIS A 88 -2.07 5.92 -2.19
CA HIS A 88 -2.79 5.02 -1.29
C HIS A 88 -2.48 3.54 -1.61
N TYR A 89 -2.58 3.15 -2.88
CA TYR A 89 -2.24 1.79 -3.31
C TYR A 89 -0.75 1.47 -3.18
N GLN A 90 0.12 2.42 -3.51
CA GLN A 90 1.56 2.27 -3.34
C GLN A 90 1.93 2.04 -1.88
N MET A 91 1.35 2.79 -0.95
CA MET A 91 1.61 2.62 0.48
C MET A 91 1.15 1.24 0.97
N ARG A 92 -0.04 0.78 0.57
CA ARG A 92 -0.52 -0.58 0.89
C ARG A 92 0.42 -1.67 0.36
N TRP A 93 0.90 -1.50 -0.88
CA TRP A 93 1.88 -2.41 -1.47
C TRP A 93 3.20 -2.38 -0.69
N SER A 94 3.73 -1.20 -0.36
CA SER A 94 5.01 -1.05 0.36
C SER A 94 4.97 -1.72 1.74
N ILE A 95 3.86 -1.57 2.46
CA ILE A 95 3.66 -2.16 3.80
C ILE A 95 3.60 -3.68 3.71
N ALA A 96 2.87 -4.22 2.73
CA ALA A 96 2.80 -5.65 2.48
C ALA A 96 4.17 -6.20 2.02
N ASN A 97 4.89 -5.48 1.16
CA ASN A 97 6.20 -5.87 0.65
C ASN A 97 7.28 -5.84 1.75
N ALA A 98 7.13 -4.97 2.75
CA ALA A 98 7.97 -4.94 3.94
C ALA A 98 7.64 -6.07 4.96
N GLY A 99 6.62 -6.89 4.69
CA GLY A 99 6.18 -7.97 5.58
C GLY A 99 5.54 -7.46 6.88
N VAL A 100 5.12 -6.20 6.92
CA VAL A 100 4.42 -5.61 8.07
C VAL A 100 3.02 -6.20 8.16
N VAL A 101 2.33 -6.37 7.04
CA VAL A 101 1.02 -7.02 7.00
C VAL A 101 1.07 -8.26 6.11
N ASP A 102 0.44 -9.35 6.55
CA ASP A 102 0.26 -10.56 5.75
C ASP A 102 -0.89 -10.35 4.75
N ARG A 103 -0.62 -9.59 3.68
CA ARG A 103 -1.58 -9.31 2.61
C ARG A 103 -0.96 -9.59 1.24
N PRO A 104 -1.76 -10.05 0.27
CA PRO A 104 -1.26 -10.30 -1.08
C PRO A 104 -0.80 -9.00 -1.74
N LEU A 105 0.45 -9.01 -2.24
CA LEU A 105 1.08 -7.88 -2.93
C LEU A 105 0.35 -7.49 -4.21
N GLU A 106 -0.30 -8.45 -4.85
CA GLU A 106 -0.98 -8.25 -6.12
C GLU A 106 -2.22 -7.37 -5.99
N GLY A 107 -2.88 -7.32 -4.82
CA GLY A 107 -4.15 -6.59 -4.67
C GLY A 107 -4.08 -5.12 -5.11
N PRO A 108 -3.17 -4.31 -4.55
CA PRO A 108 -2.99 -2.91 -4.97
C PRO A 108 -2.52 -2.76 -6.41
N ALA A 109 -1.55 -3.57 -6.86
CA ALA A 109 -1.01 -3.49 -8.21
C ALA A 109 -2.05 -3.85 -9.27
N ARG A 110 -2.85 -4.89 -9.03
CA ARG A 110 -3.95 -5.33 -9.89
C ARG A 110 -5.01 -4.26 -10.02
N ARG A 111 -5.36 -3.53 -8.96
CA ARG A 111 -6.34 -2.42 -9.02
C ARG A 111 -5.87 -1.30 -9.93
N ILE A 112 -4.60 -0.91 -9.81
CA ILE A 112 -4.00 0.09 -10.72
C ILE A 112 -4.00 -0.44 -12.15
N ALA A 113 -3.54 -1.67 -12.38
CA ALA A 113 -3.52 -2.29 -13.71
C ALA A 113 -4.93 -2.37 -14.34
N MET A 114 -5.95 -2.76 -13.58
CA MET A 114 -7.33 -2.81 -14.05
C MET A 114 -7.89 -1.41 -14.36
N ASN A 115 -7.58 -0.40 -13.53
CA ASN A 115 -8.00 0.98 -13.82
C ASN A 115 -7.34 1.51 -15.10
N ARG A 116 -6.04 1.26 -15.27
CA ARG A 116 -5.31 1.58 -16.51
C ARG A 116 -5.96 0.92 -17.73
N TYR A 117 -6.27 -0.37 -17.62
CA TYR A 117 -6.80 -1.13 -18.75
C TYR A 117 -8.19 -0.67 -19.18
N ARG A 118 -9.05 -0.34 -18.20
CA ARG A 118 -10.45 0.00 -18.43
C ARG A 118 -10.69 1.47 -18.78
N TYR A 119 -9.85 2.38 -18.30
CA TYR A 119 -10.12 3.82 -18.30
C TYR A 119 -8.97 4.59 -18.96
N PRO A 120 -9.17 5.09 -20.20
CA PRO A 120 -8.08 5.69 -20.98
C PRO A 120 -7.53 6.96 -20.35
N GLY A 121 -8.36 7.74 -19.64
CA GLY A 121 -7.88 8.93 -18.93
C GLY A 121 -7.05 8.59 -17.69
N TYR A 122 -7.36 7.49 -17.00
CA TYR A 122 -6.51 6.96 -15.93
C TYR A 122 -5.17 6.45 -16.47
N GLU A 123 -5.16 5.75 -17.61
CA GLU A 123 -3.93 5.31 -18.26
C GLU A 123 -3.04 6.51 -18.64
N LYS A 124 -3.63 7.54 -19.27
CA LYS A 124 -2.91 8.76 -19.62
C LYS A 124 -2.23 9.38 -18.39
N GLU A 125 -2.97 9.51 -17.29
CA GLU A 125 -2.43 10.11 -16.06
C GLU A 125 -1.39 9.22 -15.37
N TYR A 126 -1.55 7.90 -15.42
CA TYR A 126 -0.53 6.96 -14.98
C TYR A 126 0.77 7.09 -15.78
N GLN A 127 0.69 7.21 -17.10
CA GLN A 127 1.89 7.44 -17.92
C GLN A 127 2.57 8.77 -17.59
N ASN A 128 1.78 9.84 -17.39
CA ASN A 128 2.30 11.14 -16.93
C ASN A 128 3.06 11.00 -15.60
N HIS A 129 2.45 10.31 -14.64
CA HIS A 129 3.05 10.05 -13.33
C HIS A 129 4.33 9.22 -13.43
N ARG A 130 4.32 8.15 -14.22
CA ARG A 130 5.48 7.27 -14.44
C ARG A 130 6.65 8.04 -15.04
N ILE A 131 6.38 8.93 -16.00
CA ILE A 131 7.40 9.80 -16.61
C ILE A 131 7.97 10.76 -15.56
N ALA A 132 7.11 11.39 -14.75
CA ALA A 132 7.53 12.32 -13.70
C ALA A 132 8.44 11.67 -12.64
N ILE A 133 8.18 10.40 -12.29
CA ILE A 133 8.95 9.66 -11.27
C ILE A 133 10.24 9.04 -11.83
N ARG A 134 10.40 8.92 -13.15
CA ARG A 134 11.64 8.42 -13.77
C ARG A 134 12.86 9.34 -13.54
N ASN A 135 12.70 10.42 -12.77
CA ASN A 135 13.78 11.22 -12.26
C ASN A 135 14.59 10.42 -11.21
N PRO A 136 15.90 10.17 -11.44
CA PRO A 136 16.71 9.16 -10.72
C PRO A 136 16.99 9.43 -9.23
N LEU A 137 16.34 10.42 -8.61
CA LEU A 137 16.56 10.78 -7.21
C LEU A 137 15.68 10.01 -6.22
N ASN A 138 14.61 9.34 -6.67
CA ASN A 138 13.69 8.59 -5.80
C ASN A 138 13.91 7.07 -5.94
N GLY A 139 15.05 6.60 -5.44
CA GLY A 139 15.34 5.18 -5.31
C GLY A 139 14.41 4.50 -4.31
N SER A 140 13.39 3.80 -4.81
CA SER A 140 12.71 2.78 -4.01
C SER A 140 13.51 1.48 -4.11
N VAL A 141 14.28 1.18 -3.07
CA VAL A 141 15.09 -0.04 -2.94
C VAL A 141 14.22 -1.11 -2.28
N GLY A 142 13.65 -1.98 -3.09
CA GLY A 142 12.92 -3.20 -2.70
C GLY A 142 13.03 -4.26 -3.81
N PRO A 143 12.89 -5.57 -3.51
CA PRO A 143 13.16 -6.65 -4.48
C PRO A 143 12.18 -6.73 -5.65
N VAL A 144 10.99 -6.13 -5.52
CA VAL A 144 10.01 -5.96 -6.60
C VAL A 144 9.67 -4.48 -6.68
N ASN A 145 9.69 -3.90 -7.88
CA ASN A 145 9.20 -2.54 -8.10
C ASN A 145 7.70 -2.60 -8.40
N LEU A 146 6.89 -1.82 -7.67
CA LEU A 146 5.44 -1.74 -7.88
C LEU A 146 5.08 -1.52 -9.36
N TYR A 147 5.81 -0.64 -10.06
CA TYR A 147 5.58 -0.39 -11.48
C TYR A 147 5.77 -1.66 -12.31
N THR A 148 6.82 -2.45 -12.04
CA THR A 148 7.07 -3.71 -12.75
C THR A 148 5.95 -4.72 -12.51
N LEU A 149 5.44 -4.81 -11.28
CA LEU A 149 4.30 -5.68 -10.97
C LEU A 149 3.02 -5.20 -11.67
N ILE A 150 2.76 -3.89 -11.70
CA ILE A 150 1.63 -3.31 -12.44
C ILE A 150 1.74 -3.65 -13.93
N GLU A 151 2.91 -3.46 -14.55
CA GLU A 151 3.07 -3.76 -15.99
C GLU A 151 2.91 -5.26 -16.28
N SER A 152 3.41 -6.15 -15.39
CA SER A 152 3.22 -7.60 -15.53
C SER A 152 1.74 -7.94 -15.55
N ILE A 153 0.99 -7.49 -14.53
CA ILE A 153 -0.44 -7.76 -14.42
C ILE A 153 -1.18 -7.14 -15.61
N TYR A 154 -0.85 -5.90 -15.97
CA TYR A 154 -1.48 -5.20 -17.11
C TYR A 154 -1.33 -5.97 -18.42
N SER A 155 -0.16 -6.57 -18.66
CA SER A 155 0.10 -7.35 -19.88
C SER A 155 -0.65 -8.68 -19.95
N GLU A 156 -1.13 -9.16 -18.80
CA GLU A 156 -1.91 -10.40 -18.67
C GLU A 156 -3.43 -10.17 -18.74
N LEU A 157 -3.89 -8.91 -18.67
CA LEU A 157 -5.33 -8.60 -18.71
C LEU A 157 -5.91 -8.86 -20.11
N GLY A 158 -7.03 -9.57 -20.14
CA GLY A 158 -7.78 -9.87 -21.37
C GLY A 158 -9.20 -9.30 -21.37
N GLU A 159 -9.94 -9.54 -22.46
CA GLU A 159 -11.32 -9.03 -22.63
C GLU A 159 -12.29 -9.51 -21.54
N THR A 160 -12.04 -10.68 -20.95
CA THR A 160 -12.85 -11.22 -19.85
C THR A 160 -12.66 -10.49 -18.51
N ASP A 161 -11.60 -9.69 -18.37
CA ASP A 161 -11.32 -8.91 -17.16
C ASP A 161 -12.06 -7.55 -17.16
N ILE A 162 -12.99 -7.32 -18.09
CA ILE A 162 -13.76 -6.07 -18.26
C ILE A 162 -15.07 -6.08 -17.44
N ASP A 163 -15.28 -6.98 -16.48
CA ASP A 163 -16.52 -6.90 -15.67
C ASP A 163 -16.58 -5.54 -14.92
N MET A 164 -17.56 -4.71 -15.31
CA MET A 164 -17.69 -3.30 -14.94
C MET A 164 -18.32 -3.11 -13.54
N ASN A 165 -18.76 -4.17 -12.88
CA ASN A 165 -19.41 -4.10 -11.56
C ASN A 165 -18.42 -4.11 -10.39
N VAL A 166 -17.51 -3.14 -10.33
CA VAL A 166 -16.49 -3.15 -9.28
C VAL A 166 -16.41 -1.75 -8.68
N GLY A 167 -16.91 -1.63 -7.44
CA GLY A 167 -17.33 -0.38 -6.81
C GLY A 167 -16.27 0.71 -6.66
N PHE A 168 -16.57 1.73 -5.84
CA PHE A 168 -15.85 3.02 -5.67
C PHE A 168 -14.30 3.02 -5.62
N GLU A 169 -13.68 1.86 -5.43
CA GLU A 169 -12.22 1.67 -5.44
C GLU A 169 -11.63 1.69 -6.87
N TYR A 170 -12.48 1.61 -7.90
CA TYR A 170 -12.11 1.70 -9.30
C TYR A 170 -12.50 3.06 -9.89
N CYS A 171 -11.94 3.37 -11.04
CA CYS A 171 -12.27 4.56 -11.83
C CYS A 171 -13.73 4.56 -12.38
N GLY A 172 -14.60 3.64 -11.93
CA GLY A 172 -15.96 3.45 -12.41
C GLY A 172 -16.99 3.35 -11.28
N ARG A 173 -18.25 3.28 -11.69
CA ARG A 173 -19.43 3.23 -10.82
C ARG A 173 -19.54 1.92 -10.04
#